data_AF-A0A1H5EVJ7-F1
#
_entry.id   AF-A0A1H5EVJ7-F1
#
_cell.length_a   1.000
_cell.length_b   1.000
_cell.length_c   1.000
_cell.angle_alpha   90.00
_cell.angle_beta   90.00
_cell.angle_gamma   90.00
#
_symmetry.space_group_name_H-M   'P 1'
#
loop_
_entity.id
_entity.type
_entity.pdbx_description
1 polymer ?
#
loop_
_entity_poly.entity_id
_entity_poly.type
_entity_poly.pdbx_seq_one_letter_code
_entity_poly.pdbx_strand_id
1 'polypeptide(L)' 'MSIAQSLSNQNVYGVTYATVDGSGIHFESELAIQLSDGTLTTLRMPTHLSERQAIQQLVCGRQAC' A
#
# COMPACT_ATOMS: atom_id res chain seq x y z
N MET A 1 6.58 -13.09 -22.37
CA MET A 1 6.98 -11.95 -21.51
C MET A 1 6.42 -12.19 -20.12
N SER A 2 7.23 -12.06 -19.08
CA SER A 2 6.75 -12.24 -17.70
C SER A 2 5.84 -11.07 -17.31
N ILE A 3 4.79 -11.34 -16.53
CA ILE A 3 3.85 -10.33 -16.00
C ILE A 3 4.63 -9.22 -15.26
N ALA A 4 5.72 -9.60 -14.58
CA ALA A 4 6.62 -8.68 -13.89
C ALA A 4 7.31 -7.67 -14.83
N GLN A 5 7.65 -8.06 -16.07
CA GLN A 5 8.26 -7.18 -17.07
C GLN A 5 7.24 -6.23 -17.72
N SER A 6 5.97 -6.62 -17.77
CA SER A 6 4.89 -5.74 -18.22
C SER A 6 4.60 -4.64 -17.20
N LEU A 7 4.66 -4.98 -15.91
CA LEU A 7 4.44 -4.03 -14.82
C LEU A 7 5.60 -3.06 -14.64
N SER A 8 6.84 -3.45 -14.98
CA SER A 8 8.01 -2.56 -14.87
C SER A 8 8.02 -1.40 -15.87
N ASN A 9 7.25 -1.49 -16.96
CA ASN A 9 7.05 -0.38 -17.91
C ASN A 9 5.82 0.47 -17.59
N GLN A 10 5.06 0.11 -16.56
CA GLN A 10 3.89 0.85 -16.12
C GLN A 10 4.25 1.70 -14.91
N ASN A 11 3.64 2.88 -14.80
CA ASN A 11 3.69 3.68 -13.59
C ASN A 11 2.91 2.93 -12.50
N VAL A 12 3.65 2.18 -11.68
CA VAL A 12 3.10 1.37 -10.59
C VAL A 12 3.58 1.92 -9.27
N TYR A 13 2.64 2.13 -8.35
CA TYR A 13 2.93 2.62 -7.00
C TYR A 13 2.24 1.72 -5.97
N GLY A 14 2.93 1.41 -4.89
CA GLY A 14 2.32 0.79 -3.72
C GLY A 14 1.66 1.84 -2.84
N VAL A 15 0.45 1.57 -2.40
CA VAL A 15 -0.28 2.41 -1.44
C VAL A 15 -0.64 1.55 -0.23
N THR A 16 -0.31 2.03 0.97
CA THR A 16 -0.74 1.42 2.23
C THR A 16 -1.64 2.39 2.98
N TYR A 17 -2.86 1.94 3.26
CA TYR A 17 -3.83 2.62 4.09
C TYR A 17 -3.71 2.15 5.53
N ALA A 18 -3.85 3.07 6.47
CA ALA A 18 -3.91 2.76 7.89
C ALA A 18 -5.11 3.46 8.52
N THR A 19 -6.01 2.66 9.11
CA THR A 19 -7.17 3.16 9.84
C THR A 19 -6.92 2.97 11.33
N VAL A 20 -7.02 4.04 12.11
CA VAL A 20 -6.83 4.02 13.56
C VAL A 20 -8.20 4.14 14.22
N ASP A 21 -8.58 3.16 15.02
CA ASP A 21 -9.83 3.15 15.79
C ASP A 21 -9.63 2.53 17.19
N GLY A 22 -10.73 2.34 17.94
CA GLY A 22 -10.68 1.80 19.31
C GLY A 22 -10.17 0.36 19.43
N SER A 23 -10.04 -0.36 18.31
CA SER A 23 -9.51 -1.73 18.26
C SER A 23 -8.04 -1.80 17.83
N GLY A 24 -7.43 -0.68 17.41
CA GLY A 24 -6.04 -0.58 17.02
C GLY A 24 -5.83 0.02 15.64
N ILE A 25 -4.78 -0.42 14.95
CA ILE A 25 -4.44 0.02 13.60
C ILE A 25 -4.72 -1.10 12.61
N HIS A 26 -5.63 -0.86 11.66
CA HIS A 26 -5.94 -1.75 10.55
C HIS A 26 -5.17 -1.34 9.31
N PHE A 27 -4.67 -2.31 8.56
CA PHE A 27 -3.85 -2.08 7.38
C PHE A 27 -4.43 -2.73 6.14
N GLU A 28 -4.44 -1.98 5.05
CA GLU A 28 -4.76 -2.46 3.71
C GLU A 28 -3.72 -1.92 2.74
N SER A 29 -3.25 -2.76 1.82
CA SER A 29 -2.32 -2.32 0.77
C SER A 29 -2.86 -2.66 -0.61
N GLU A 30 -2.54 -1.81 -1.59
CA GLU A 30 -2.81 -2.05 -3.00
C GLU A 30 -1.69 -1.55 -3.91
N LEU A 31 -1.63 -2.10 -5.11
CA LEU A 31 -0.89 -1.50 -6.23
C LEU A 31 -1.84 -0.62 -7.01
N ALA A 32 -1.47 0.65 -7.17
CA ALA A 32 -2.06 1.54 -8.15
C ALA A 32 -1.27 1.41 -9.45
N ILE A 33 -1.92 0.96 -10.53
CA ILE A 33 -1.32 0.71 -11.82
C ILE A 33 -1.99 1.62 -12.84
N GLN A 34 -1.21 2.55 -13.41
CA GLN A 34 -1.68 3.35 -14.54
C GLN A 34 -1.51 2.56 -15.84
N LEU A 35 -2.62 2.32 -16.53
CA LEU A 35 -2.66 1.62 -17.80
C LEU A 35 -2.34 2.58 -18.95
N SER A 36 -1.96 2.03 -20.11
CA SER A 36 -1.57 2.82 -21.28
C SER A 36 -2.71 3.62 -21.90
N ASP A 37 -3.96 3.26 -21.60
CA ASP A 37 -5.16 4.01 -22.00
C ASP A 37 -5.46 5.20 -21.06
N GLY A 38 -4.59 5.44 -20.07
CA GLY A 38 -4.72 6.51 -19.09
C GLY A 38 -5.62 6.15 -17.90
N THR A 39 -6.24 4.98 -17.89
CA THR A 39 -7.05 4.52 -16.76
C THR A 39 -6.17 4.07 -15.59
N LEU A 40 -6.75 4.11 -14.40
CA LEU A 40 -6.10 3.64 -13.17
C LEU A 40 -6.85 2.40 -12.68
N THR A 41 -6.10 1.32 -12.46
CA THR A 41 -6.63 0.11 -11.82
C THR A 41 -5.87 -0.17 -10.53
N THR A 42 -6.54 -0.80 -9.57
CA THR A 42 -5.91 -1.19 -8.31
C THR A 42 -5.96 -2.70 -8.07
N LEU A 43 -4.89 -3.23 -7.45
CA LEU A 43 -4.79 -4.63 -7.08
C LEU A 43 -4.49 -4.73 -5.58
N ARG A 44 -5.39 -5.38 -4.83
CA ARG A 44 -5.16 -5.66 -3.41
C ARG A 44 -3.90 -6.50 -3.22
N MET A 45 -3.12 -6.13 -2.22
CA MET A 45 -1.90 -6.80 -1.83
C MET A 45 -1.84 -7.05 -0.32
N PRO A 46 -1.08 -8.06 0.12
CA PRO A 46 -0.68 -8.15 1.52
C PRO A 46 0.11 -6.91 1.92
N THR A 47 -0.23 -6.32 3.06
CA THR A 47 0.60 -5.26 3.66
C THR A 47 1.88 -5.86 4.21
N HIS A 48 3.02 -5.31 3.78
CA HIS A 48 4.32 -5.76 4.22
C HIS A 48 4.57 -5.45 5.70
N LEU A 49 5.35 -6.30 6.38
CA LEU A 49 5.68 -6.07 7.79
C LEU A 49 6.41 -4.73 8.00
N SER A 50 7.31 -4.37 7.08
CA SER A 50 8.04 -3.10 7.13
C SER A 50 7.11 -1.89 7.03
N GLU A 51 6.08 -1.96 6.20
CA GLU A 51 5.07 -0.90 6.05
C GLU A 51 4.28 -0.74 7.36
N ARG A 52 3.81 -1.86 7.94
CA ARG A 52 3.11 -1.87 9.23
C ARG A 52 3.96 -1.24 10.33
N GLN A 53 5.22 -1.66 10.45
CA GLN A 53 6.14 -1.14 11.46
C GLN A 53 6.42 0.34 11.30
N ALA A 54 6.67 0.82 10.08
CA ALA A 54 6.92 2.24 9.81
C ALA A 54 5.70 3.10 10.18
N ILE A 55 4.50 2.65 9.81
CA ILE A 55 3.26 3.37 10.15
C ILE A 55 2.98 3.30 11.66
N GLN A 56 3.15 2.14 12.30
CA GLN A 56 3.03 2.01 13.75
C GLN A 56 3.95 2.98 14.48
N GLN A 57 5.22 3.07 14.08
CA GLN A 57 6.16 4.04 14.68
C GLN A 57 5.69 5.47 14.52
N LEU A 58 5.17 5.84 13.34
CA LEU A 58 4.68 7.20 13.07
C LEU A 58 3.43 7.55 13.88
N VAL A 59 2.47 6.62 13.98
CA VAL A 59 1.20 6.81 14.68
C VAL A 59 1.41 6.76 16.19
N CYS A 60 2.12 5.75 16.68
CA CYS A 60 2.31 5.50 18.11
C CYS A 60 3.34 6.42 18.77
N GLY A 61 4.31 6.91 18.01
CA GLY A 61 5.17 8.02 18.45
C GLY A 61 4.40 9.34 18.63
N ARG A 62 3.21 9.48 18.03
CA ARG A 62 2.35 10.69 18.12
C ARG A 62 1.20 10.55 19.10
N GLN A 63 0.68 9.34 19.29
CA GLN A 63 -0.40 9.02 20.20
C GLN A 63 0.03 7.74 20.90
N ALA A 64 0.26 7.76 22.21
CA ALA A 64 0.73 6.60 22.96
C ALA A 64 -0.14 5.35 22.70
N CYS A 65 0.27 4.55 21.70
CA CYS A 65 0.06 3.13 21.67
C CYS A 65 1.19 2.49 22.50
#